data_AF-A0A560JN15-F1
#
_entry.id   AF-A0A560JN15-F1
#
_cell.length_a   1.000
_cell.length_b   1.000
_cell.length_c   1.000
_cell.angle_alpha   90.00
_cell.angle_beta   90.00
_cell.angle_gamma   90.00
#
_symmetry.space_group_name_H-M   'P 1'
#
loop_
_entity.id
_entity.type
_entity.pdbx_description
1 polymer ?
#
loop_
_entity_poly.entity_id
_entity_poly.type
_entity_poly.pdbx_seq_one_letter_code
_entity_poly.pdbx_strand_id
1 'polypeptide(L)'
;MMQQYRAYLVGENGVFQSAEAFEARSDASALLFARRFTRRGDVEVWQLGRKIGLLKAAAPSAAASPDDEGRPGHSSASFRSI
;
A
#
# COMPACT_ATOMS: atom_id res chain seq x y z
N MET A 1 10.08 -7.75 27.87
CA MET A 1 11.12 -6.78 27.49
C MET A 1 10.67 -6.06 26.22
N MET A 2 11.09 -4.81 26.04
CA MET A 2 10.90 -4.07 24.79
C MET A 2 12.11 -4.33 23.89
N GLN A 3 11.86 -4.62 22.62
CA GLN A 3 12.89 -4.91 21.63
C GLN A 3 13.04 -3.71 20.71
N GLN A 4 14.27 -3.42 20.30
CA GLN A 4 14.59 -2.30 19.43
C GLN A 4 14.45 -2.70 17.95
N TYR A 5 13.63 -1.95 17.21
CA TYR A 5 13.40 -2.13 15.78
C TYR A 5 13.77 -0.85 15.03
N ARG A 6 14.00 -0.99 13.74
CA ARG A 6 14.21 0.09 12.78
C ARG A 6 13.28 -0.11 11.59
N ALA A 7 12.46 0.89 11.30
CA ALA A 7 11.69 0.99 10.07
C ALA A 7 12.44 1.86 9.07
N TYR A 8 12.87 1.26 7.97
CA TYR A 8 13.48 1.97 6.86
C TYR A 8 12.40 2.28 5.83
N LEU A 9 12.10 3.57 5.65
CA LEU A 9 11.24 4.06 4.59
C LEU A 9 12.04 4.17 3.29
N VAL A 10 11.63 3.37 2.31
CA VAL A 10 12.17 3.36 0.96
C VAL A 10 11.15 3.99 0.03
N GLY A 11 11.52 5.10 -0.60
CA GLY A 11 10.68 5.77 -1.59
C GLY A 11 10.62 5.01 -2.91
N GLU A 12 9.71 5.42 -3.81
CA GLU A 12 9.49 4.81 -5.14
C GLU A 12 10.77 4.67 -5.99
N ASN A 13 11.76 5.53 -5.79
CA ASN A 13 13.03 5.49 -6.54
C ASN A 13 14.11 4.59 -5.89
N GLY A 14 13.75 3.79 -4.88
CA GLY A 14 14.71 3.03 -4.07
C GLY A 14 15.56 3.90 -3.15
N VAL A 15 15.23 5.19 -3.01
CA VAL A 15 15.94 6.12 -2.15
C VAL A 15 15.43 5.96 -0.72
N PHE A 16 16.34 5.69 0.22
CA PHE A 16 16.05 5.71 1.65
C PHE A 16 15.66 7.12 2.06
N GLN A 17 14.38 7.32 2.39
CA GLN A 17 13.86 8.62 2.79
C GLN A 17 14.05 8.84 4.29
N SER A 18 13.93 7.79 5.10
CA SER A 18 14.04 7.90 6.56
C SER A 18 14.27 6.53 7.20
N ALA A 19 14.92 6.53 8.37
CA ALA A 19 15.03 5.37 9.24
C ALA A 19 14.52 5.75 10.63
N GLU A 20 13.36 5.21 11.02
CA GLU A 20 12.78 5.42 12.34
C GLU A 20 13.13 4.25 13.25
N ALA A 21 13.93 4.52 14.28
CA ALA A 21 14.17 3.58 15.36
C ALA A 21 13.01 3.66 16.35
N PHE A 22 12.42 2.51 16.68
CA PHE A 22 11.31 2.43 17.63
C PHE A 22 11.39 1.13 18.44
N GLU A 23 10.75 1.11 19.60
CA GLU A 23 10.72 -0.05 20.48
C GLU A 23 9.36 -0.73 20.42
N ALA A 24 9.34 -2.05 20.29
CA ALA A 24 8.11 -2.84 20.32
C ALA A 24 8.25 -4.11 21.14
N ARG A 25 7.13 -4.59 21.68
CA ARG A 25 7.11 -5.76 22.55
C ARG A 25 7.27 -7.08 21.80
N SER A 26 6.89 -7.11 20.52
CA SER A 26 6.94 -8.26 19.63
C SER A 26 7.06 -7.84 18.17
N ASP A 27 7.53 -8.75 17.32
CA ASP A 27 7.64 -8.58 15.87
C ASP A 27 6.30 -8.16 15.24
N ALA A 28 5.19 -8.77 15.68
CA ALA A 28 3.86 -8.42 15.19
C ALA A 28 3.48 -6.96 15.48
N SER A 29 3.77 -6.48 16.69
CA SER A 29 3.54 -5.07 17.06
C SER A 29 4.44 -4.12 16.27
N ALA A 30 5.67 -4.54 15.96
CA ALA A 30 6.60 -3.78 15.15
C ALA A 30 6.11 -3.61 13.71
N LEU A 31 5.62 -4.68 13.10
CA LEU A 31 5.00 -4.63 11.78
C LEU A 31 3.74 -3.75 11.78
N LEU A 32 2.90 -3.85 12.82
CA LEU A 32 1.69 -3.04 12.96
C LEU A 32 2.00 -1.54 13.07
N PHE A 33 3.08 -1.18 13.76
CA PHE A 33 3.58 0.20 13.81
C PHE A 33 4.10 0.66 12.45
N ALA A 34 4.90 -0.19 11.79
CA ALA A 34 5.50 0.10 10.50
C ALA A 34 4.48 0.24 9.34
N ARG A 35 3.30 -0.39 9.44
CA ARG A 35 2.18 -0.20 8.48
C ARG A 35 1.73 1.26 8.36
N ARG A 36 1.98 2.11 9.34
CA ARG A 36 1.61 3.54 9.25
C ARG A 36 2.51 4.27 8.26
N PHE A 37 3.74 3.80 8.09
CA PHE A 37 4.74 4.37 7.21
C PHE A 37 4.56 3.93 5.74
N THR A 38 3.81 2.84 5.49
CA THR A 38 3.56 2.35 4.13
C THR A 38 2.71 3.30 3.28
N ARG A 39 2.18 4.38 3.87
CA ARG A 39 1.50 5.47 3.14
C ARG A 39 2.47 6.33 2.32
N ARG A 40 3.76 6.31 2.65
CA ARG A 40 4.79 7.13 2.01
C ARG A 40 5.71 6.35 1.06
N GLY A 41 5.62 5.03 1.07
CA GLY A 41 6.48 4.15 0.29
C GLY A 41 6.60 2.77 0.91
N ASP A 42 7.54 1.97 0.40
CA ASP A 42 7.84 0.66 0.95
C ASP A 42 8.58 0.81 2.28
N VAL A 43 8.34 -0.09 3.22
CA VAL A 43 8.90 -0.02 4.57
C VAL A 43 9.53 -1.35 4.92
N GLU A 44 10.83 -1.34 5.20
CA GLU A 44 11.53 -2.50 5.72
C GLU A 44 11.69 -2.43 7.23
N VAL A 45 11.22 -3.46 7.93
CA VAL A 45 11.37 -3.58 9.38
C VAL A 45 12.52 -4.51 9.68
N TRP A 46 13.49 -3.97 10.41
CA TRP A 46 14.69 -4.67 10.88
C TRP A 46 14.77 -4.62 12.40
N GLN A 47 15.29 -5.66 13.01
CA GLN A 47 15.59 -5.75 14.43
C GLN A 47 17.08 -5.99 14.59
N LEU A 48 17.84 -4.96 14.98
CA LEU A 48 19.30 -4.96 15.13
C LEU A 48 20.04 -5.37 13.83
N GLY A 49 20.07 -6.67 13.49
CA GLY A 49 20.61 -7.22 12.24
C GLY A 49 19.70 -8.25 11.55
N ARG A 50 18.48 -8.47 12.05
CA ARG A 50 17.52 -9.42 11.51
C ARG A 50 16.40 -8.68 10.78
N LYS A 51 16.22 -8.95 9.48
CA LYS A 51 15.05 -8.48 8.74
C LYS A 51 13.81 -9.21 9.27
N ILE A 52 12.88 -8.45 9.84
CA ILE A 52 11.61 -8.97 10.38
C ILE A 52 10.59 -9.10 9.25
N GLY A 53 10.51 -8.10 8.38
CA GLY A 53 9.60 -8.13 7.25
C GLY A 53 9.71 -6.89 6.37
N LEU A 54 9.21 -7.00 5.14
CA LEU A 54 9.00 -5.90 4.20
C LEU A 54 7.50 -5.65 4.11
N LEU A 55 7.09 -4.41 4.37
CA LEU A 55 5.74 -3.95 4.12
C LEU A 55 5.76 -3.09 2.87
N LYS A 56 5.16 -3.59 1.78
CA LYS A 56 5.00 -2.78 0.58
C LYS A 56 3.93 -1.73 0.81
N ALA A 57 4.14 -0.52 0.27
CA ALA A 57 3.04 0.40 0.07
C ALA A 57 1.95 -0.35 -0.69
N ALA A 58 0.74 -0.38 -0.13
CA ALA A 58 -0.39 -0.79 -0.93
C ALA A 58 -0.43 0.24 -2.07
N ALA A 59 -0.09 -0.21 -3.29
CA ALA A 59 -0.47 0.52 -4.49
C ALA A 59 -1.92 0.95 -4.29
N PRO A 60 -2.31 2.20 -4.61
CA PRO A 60 -3.69 2.60 -4.52
C PRO A 60 -4.48 1.51 -5.22
N SER A 61 -5.21 0.72 -4.42
CA SER A 61 -5.94 -0.44 -4.90
C SER A 61 -6.88 0.14 -5.94
N ALA A 62 -6.55 -0.07 -7.21
CA ALA A 62 -7.27 0.31 -8.40
C ALA A 62 -8.66 0.89 -8.08
N ALA A 63 -8.68 2.17 -7.73
CA ALA A 63 -9.82 3.00 -8.07
C ALA A 63 -9.62 3.27 -9.56
N ALA A 64 -10.59 2.87 -10.36
CA ALA A 64 -10.64 2.93 -11.81
C ALA A 64 -9.93 1.78 -12.55
N SER A 65 -10.70 0.71 -12.83
CA SER A 65 -10.82 0.37 -14.24
C SER A 65 -11.64 1.46 -14.93
N PRO A 66 -11.27 1.80 -16.17
CA PRO A 66 -11.48 3.10 -16.80
C PRO A 66 -12.87 3.20 -17.41
N ASP A 67 -13.26 4.43 -17.78
CA ASP A 67 -14.30 4.74 -18.75
C ASP A 67 -14.62 3.59 -19.70
N ASP A 68 -15.85 3.07 -19.62
CA ASP A 68 -16.51 2.41 -20.74
C ASP A 68 -16.79 3.50 -21.78
N GLU A 69 -15.78 3.71 -22.61
CA GLU A 69 -15.74 4.61 -23.74
C GLU A 69 -16.87 4.27 -24.73
N GLY A 70 -17.80 5.22 -24.90
CA GLY A 70 -18.18 5.60 -26.25
C GLY A 70 -19.37 4.90 -26.93
N ARG A 71 -20.48 5.65 -26.91
CA ARG A 71 -21.33 5.99 -28.07
C ARG A 71 -22.45 5.00 -28.51
N PRO A 72 -23.44 5.47 -29.29
CA PRO A 72 -24.83 5.47 -28.85
C PRO A 72 -25.72 4.60 -29.75
N GLY A 73 -26.47 3.67 -29.14
CA GLY A 73 -27.51 2.93 -29.83
C GLY A 73 -28.80 3.75 -29.97
N HIS A 74 -28.80 4.78 -30.81
CA HIS A 74 -30.04 5.14 -31.49
C HIS A 74 -30.37 3.99 -32.45
N SER A 75 -31.32 3.13 -32.08
CA SER A 75 -32.07 2.32 -33.05
C SER A 75 -33.50 2.15 -32.57
N SER A 76 -34.27 3.16 -32.97
CA SER A 76 -35.63 3.05 -33.51
C SER A 76 -36.15 1.61 -33.62
N ALA A 77 -37.16 1.28 -32.83
CA ALA A 77 -38.24 0.41 -33.25
C ALA A 77 -39.48 0.74 -32.43
N SER A 78 -40.29 1.67 -32.96
CA SER A 78 -41.72 1.63 -32.73
C SER A 78 -42.20 0.25 -33.15
N PHE A 79 -42.55 -0.62 -32.19
CA PHE A 79 -43.37 -1.80 -32.50
C PHE A 79 -44.71 -1.62 -31.81
N ARG A 80 -45.68 -1.25 -32.65
CA ARG A 80 -47.10 -1.11 -32.37
C ARG A 80 -47.70 -2.52 -32.40
N SER A 81 -48.25 -3.01 -31.30
CA SER A 81 -49.13 -4.19 -31.17
C SER A 81 -49.57 -4.25 -29.70
N ILE A 82 -50.84 -4.34 -29.31
CA ILE A 82 -52.10 -4.76 -29.92
C ILE A 82 -53.23 -4.00 -29.23
#